data_AF-A0A7Z0DKZ6-F1
#
_entry.id   AF-A0A7Z0DKZ6-F1
#
_cell.length_a   1.000
_cell.length_b   1.000
_cell.length_c   1.000
_cell.angle_alpha   90.00
_cell.angle_beta   90.00
_cell.angle_gamma   90.00
#
_symmetry.space_group_name_H-M   'P 1'
#
loop_
_entity.id
_entity.type
_entity.pdbx_description
1 polymer ?
#
loop_
_entity_poly.entity_id
_entity_poly.type
_entity_poly.pdbx_seq_one_letter_code
_entity_poly.pdbx_strand_id
1 'polypeptide(L)'
;MTALTSALEITKLAHEMHVDEAELAFLATSSPDDLRDLRGIVSHAMFSRHESRVKGLAAVSKKLPAAVTAKITEIAMGPMLSARVAAVMDPADAAKLAGHLKPAFLAELSVHLDPSRVGAIIAKLDRALLVDVGRRLLADGHVLTLARFTGVVGPETSLQVMDGASGAEILQVALFLDDTTVLDPILAGLPDETVSEIATATSTQGEAVEALLATLAEDSRARIASLA
;
A
#
# COMPACT_ATOMS: atom_id res chain seq x y z
N MET A 1 -15.99 10.95 15.75
CA MET A 1 -15.75 9.52 15.40
C MET A 1 -15.98 9.22 13.92
N THR A 2 -17.20 9.24 13.37
CA THR A 2 -17.43 8.79 11.96
C THR A 2 -16.85 9.74 10.91
N ALA A 3 -16.92 11.05 11.10
CA ALA A 3 -16.58 12.04 10.06
C ALA A 3 -15.11 11.99 9.61
N LEU A 4 -14.16 11.81 10.53
CA LEU A 4 -12.73 11.80 10.19
C LEU A 4 -12.27 10.44 9.63
N THR A 5 -12.87 9.34 10.10
CA THR A 5 -12.68 8.02 9.48
C THR A 5 -13.27 8.00 8.06
N SER A 6 -14.41 8.65 7.84
CA SER A 6 -14.98 8.84 6.50
C SER A 6 -14.07 9.71 5.62
N ALA A 7 -13.44 10.75 6.17
CA ALA A 7 -12.48 11.57 5.42
C ALA A 7 -11.27 10.73 4.95
N LEU A 8 -10.70 9.88 5.82
CA LEU A 8 -9.62 8.96 5.42
C LEU A 8 -10.04 8.00 4.31
N GLU A 9 -11.26 7.44 4.38
CA GLU A 9 -11.76 6.56 3.32
C GLU A 9 -12.08 7.33 2.02
N ILE A 10 -12.47 8.60 2.09
CA ILE A 10 -12.61 9.49 0.92
C ILE A 10 -11.24 9.75 0.27
N THR A 11 -10.20 10.04 1.05
CA THR A 11 -8.82 10.15 0.56
C THR A 11 -8.39 8.87 -0.16
N LYS A 12 -8.64 7.69 0.43
CA LYS A 12 -8.35 6.39 -0.19
C LYS A 12 -9.12 6.19 -1.50
N LEU A 13 -10.40 6.58 -1.54
CA LEU A 13 -11.25 6.45 -2.73
C LEU A 13 -10.84 7.42 -3.84
N ALA A 14 -10.53 8.68 -3.52
CA ALA A 14 -10.02 9.68 -4.45
C ALA A 14 -8.73 9.20 -5.13
N HIS A 15 -7.82 8.64 -4.33
CA HIS A 15 -6.58 8.04 -4.81
C HIS A 15 -6.85 6.87 -5.77
N GLU A 16 -7.79 5.96 -5.45
CA GLU A 16 -8.16 4.83 -6.31
C GLU A 16 -8.79 5.28 -7.65
N MET A 17 -9.59 6.34 -7.61
CA MET A 17 -10.27 6.90 -8.79
C MET A 17 -9.39 7.85 -9.61
N HIS A 18 -8.23 8.27 -9.08
CA HIS A 18 -7.38 9.31 -9.64
C HIS A 18 -8.10 10.66 -9.83
N VAL A 19 -8.87 11.07 -8.82
CA VAL A 19 -9.62 12.35 -8.79
C VAL A 19 -9.24 13.16 -7.55
N ASP A 20 -9.60 14.44 -7.52
CA ASP A 20 -9.40 15.28 -6.33
C ASP A 20 -10.39 14.90 -5.22
N GLU A 21 -9.98 14.96 -3.95
CA GLU A 21 -10.86 14.68 -2.80
C GLU A 21 -12.09 15.60 -2.77
N ALA A 22 -11.96 16.84 -3.25
CA ALA A 22 -13.05 17.81 -3.34
C ALA A 22 -14.17 17.34 -4.29
N GLU A 23 -13.84 16.54 -5.30
CA GLU A 23 -14.84 15.93 -6.19
C GLU A 23 -15.70 14.88 -5.48
N LEU A 24 -15.17 14.31 -4.38
CA LEU A 24 -15.84 13.31 -3.54
C LEU A 24 -16.41 13.89 -2.25
N ALA A 25 -16.37 15.22 -2.05
CA ALA A 25 -16.85 15.87 -0.82
C ALA A 25 -18.33 15.56 -0.48
N PHE A 26 -19.14 15.25 -1.49
CA PHE A 26 -20.54 14.85 -1.30
C PHE A 26 -20.71 13.51 -0.55
N LEU A 27 -19.64 12.70 -0.45
CA LEU A 27 -19.62 11.44 0.27
C LEU A 27 -19.28 11.60 1.76
N ALA A 28 -19.00 12.82 2.25
CA ALA A 28 -18.58 13.07 3.63
C ALA A 28 -19.60 12.63 4.70
N THR A 29 -20.88 12.49 4.33
CA THR A 29 -21.94 12.02 5.22
C THR A 29 -22.12 10.50 5.21
N SER A 30 -21.41 9.77 4.36
CA SER A 30 -21.47 8.31 4.27
C SER A 30 -20.72 7.65 5.42
N SER A 31 -21.12 6.43 5.79
CA SER A 31 -20.40 5.67 6.81
C SER A 31 -19.03 5.21 6.26
N PRO A 32 -18.00 5.06 7.12
CA PRO A 32 -16.71 4.54 6.70
C PRO A 32 -16.78 3.14 6.05
N ASP A 33 -17.70 2.30 6.52
CA ASP A 33 -17.86 0.94 5.98
C ASP A 33 -18.46 0.95 4.57
N ASP A 34 -19.47 1.80 4.32
CA ASP A 34 -20.02 1.98 2.97
C ASP A 34 -18.96 2.52 1.99
N LEU A 35 -18.06 3.39 2.47
CA LEU A 35 -16.96 3.94 1.66
C LEU A 35 -15.91 2.87 1.33
N ARG A 36 -15.63 1.95 2.25
CA ARG A 36 -14.76 0.79 2.01
C ARG A 36 -15.36 -0.15 0.98
N ASP A 37 -16.65 -0.46 1.11
CA ASP A 37 -17.37 -1.30 0.15
C ASP A 37 -17.37 -0.66 -1.24
N LEU A 38 -17.67 0.65 -1.31
CA LEU A 38 -17.61 1.41 -2.56
C LEU A 38 -16.21 1.38 -3.19
N ARG A 39 -15.15 1.57 -2.39
CA ARG A 39 -13.77 1.47 -2.86
C ARG A 39 -13.46 0.09 -3.45
N GLY A 40 -13.94 -0.98 -2.81
CA GLY A 40 -13.83 -2.34 -3.34
C GLY A 40 -14.52 -2.50 -4.71
N ILE A 41 -15.73 -1.97 -4.86
CA ILE A 41 -16.50 -1.99 -6.12
C ILE A 41 -15.79 -1.17 -7.21
N VAL A 42 -15.31 0.03 -6.89
CA VAL A 42 -14.61 0.93 -7.81
C VAL A 42 -13.31 0.30 -8.29
N SER A 43 -12.48 -0.22 -7.38
CA SER A 43 -11.29 -0.99 -7.75
C SER A 43 -11.67 -2.10 -8.72
N HIS A 44 -12.68 -2.91 -8.37
CA HIS A 44 -13.11 -4.01 -9.24
C HIS A 44 -13.48 -3.53 -10.66
N ALA A 45 -14.29 -2.47 -10.78
CA ALA A 45 -14.71 -1.93 -12.07
C ALA A 45 -13.55 -1.34 -12.89
N MET A 46 -12.64 -0.61 -12.25
CA MET A 46 -11.47 0.03 -12.89
C MET A 46 -10.53 -1.01 -13.52
N PHE A 47 -10.31 -2.13 -12.82
CA PHE A 47 -9.48 -3.22 -13.33
C PHE A 47 -10.16 -4.01 -14.45
N SER A 48 -11.46 -4.32 -14.33
CA SER A 48 -12.20 -5.20 -15.27
C SER A 48 -12.41 -4.60 -16.68
N ARG A 49 -12.42 -3.26 -16.83
CA ARG A 49 -12.75 -2.55 -18.09
C ARG A 49 -11.86 -2.88 -19.31
N HIS A 50 -10.65 -3.40 -19.11
CA HIS A 50 -9.70 -3.71 -20.20
C HIS A 50 -9.10 -5.12 -20.15
N GLU A 51 -9.71 -6.02 -19.40
CA GLU A 51 -9.14 -7.33 -19.06
C GLU A 51 -8.76 -8.17 -20.30
N SER A 52 -9.55 -8.14 -21.38
CA SER A 52 -9.29 -8.95 -22.59
C SER A 52 -8.02 -8.55 -23.34
N ARG A 53 -7.74 -7.24 -23.48
CA ARG A 53 -6.52 -6.74 -24.14
C ARG A 53 -5.29 -7.02 -23.30
N VAL A 54 -5.43 -6.86 -21.99
CA VAL A 54 -4.37 -7.10 -21.00
C VAL A 54 -4.00 -8.59 -20.93
N LYS A 55 -4.99 -9.49 -20.99
CA LYS A 55 -4.78 -10.95 -21.11
C LYS A 55 -4.00 -11.32 -22.37
N GLY A 56 -4.25 -10.62 -23.49
CA GLY A 56 -3.47 -10.79 -24.71
C GLY A 56 -1.98 -10.46 -24.52
N LEU A 57 -1.67 -9.33 -23.88
CA LEU A 57 -0.30 -8.92 -23.55
C LEU A 57 0.39 -9.91 -22.61
N ALA A 58 -0.30 -10.38 -21.57
CA ALA A 58 0.19 -11.41 -20.66
C ALA A 58 0.45 -12.75 -21.37
N ALA A 59 -0.37 -13.12 -22.37
CA ALA A 59 -0.16 -14.35 -23.13
C ALA A 59 1.06 -14.24 -24.06
N VAL A 60 1.31 -13.06 -24.65
CA VAL A 60 2.46 -12.82 -25.52
C VAL A 60 3.76 -12.78 -24.72
N SER A 61 3.75 -12.22 -23.51
CA SER A 61 4.95 -12.12 -22.66
C SER A 61 5.56 -13.49 -22.33
N LYS A 62 4.73 -14.55 -22.23
CA LYS A 62 5.19 -15.94 -22.02
C LYS A 62 6.01 -16.51 -23.16
N LYS A 63 5.91 -15.94 -24.38
CA LYS A 63 6.66 -16.41 -25.55
C LYS A 63 8.05 -15.78 -25.67
N LEU A 64 8.36 -14.80 -24.81
CA LEU A 64 9.61 -14.06 -24.83
C LEU A 64 10.43 -14.33 -23.55
N PRO A 65 11.78 -14.26 -23.61
CA PRO A 65 12.61 -14.34 -22.42
C PRO A 65 12.28 -13.20 -21.43
N ALA A 66 12.20 -13.51 -20.14
CA ALA A 66 11.76 -12.57 -19.10
C ALA A 66 12.57 -11.25 -19.08
N ALA A 67 13.89 -11.31 -19.28
CA ALA A 67 14.74 -10.12 -19.35
C ALA A 67 14.45 -9.22 -20.57
N VAL A 68 14.04 -9.81 -21.70
CA VAL A 68 13.64 -9.05 -22.90
C VAL A 68 12.28 -8.41 -22.66
N THR A 69 11.33 -9.18 -22.12
CA THR A 69 10.01 -8.66 -21.72
C THR A 69 10.17 -7.50 -20.75
N ALA A 70 11.01 -7.62 -19.72
CA ALA A 70 11.24 -6.57 -18.72
C ALA A 70 11.70 -5.25 -19.37
N LYS A 71 12.66 -5.32 -20.29
CA LYS A 71 13.12 -4.14 -21.03
C LYS A 71 12.02 -3.50 -21.87
N ILE A 72 11.22 -4.30 -22.56
CA ILE A 72 10.08 -3.79 -23.35
C ILE A 72 9.06 -3.15 -22.42
N THR A 73 8.77 -3.77 -21.27
CA THR A 73 7.85 -3.25 -20.27
C THR A 73 8.27 -1.86 -19.78
N GLU A 74 9.53 -1.69 -19.35
CA GLU A 74 10.06 -0.41 -18.88
C GLU A 74 10.02 0.68 -19.96
N ILE A 75 10.30 0.33 -21.21
CA ILE A 75 10.45 1.30 -22.31
C ILE A 75 9.10 1.68 -22.93
N ALA A 76 8.18 0.71 -23.08
CA ALA A 76 7.04 0.84 -23.98
C ALA A 76 5.67 0.80 -23.30
N MET A 77 5.54 0.22 -22.11
CA MET A 77 4.23 0.02 -21.48
C MET A 77 3.92 1.07 -20.42
N GLY A 78 4.95 1.58 -19.73
CA GLY A 78 4.79 2.47 -18.59
C GLY A 78 4.17 1.77 -17.35
N PRO A 79 4.20 2.41 -16.18
CA PRO A 79 3.84 1.77 -14.90
C PRO A 79 2.39 1.27 -14.84
N MET A 80 1.41 2.12 -15.20
CA MET A 80 -0.02 1.79 -15.12
C MET A 80 -0.42 0.57 -15.96
N LEU A 81 -0.01 0.51 -17.23
CA LEU A 81 -0.34 -0.63 -18.09
C LEU A 81 0.35 -1.91 -17.60
N SER A 82 1.58 -1.79 -17.10
CA SER A 82 2.35 -2.90 -16.55
C SER A 82 1.68 -3.49 -15.31
N ALA A 83 1.17 -2.65 -14.40
CA ALA A 83 0.39 -3.06 -13.25
C ALA A 83 -0.84 -3.88 -13.64
N ARG A 84 -1.59 -3.41 -14.65
CA ARG A 84 -2.76 -4.14 -15.16
C ARG A 84 -2.38 -5.50 -15.74
N VAL A 85 -1.27 -5.57 -16.48
CA VAL A 85 -0.78 -6.84 -17.05
C VAL A 85 -0.35 -7.80 -15.95
N ALA A 86 0.39 -7.32 -14.95
CA ALA A 86 0.78 -8.13 -13.80
C ALA A 86 -0.44 -8.76 -13.10
N ALA A 87 -1.54 -8.00 -12.94
CA ALA A 87 -2.76 -8.47 -12.27
C ALA A 87 -3.50 -9.63 -12.97
N VAL A 88 -3.16 -9.96 -14.23
CA VAL A 88 -3.76 -11.10 -14.96
C VAL A 88 -2.72 -12.16 -15.36
N MET A 89 -1.46 -11.98 -14.97
CA MET A 89 -0.39 -12.94 -15.20
C MET A 89 -0.47 -14.10 -14.20
N ASP A 90 0.12 -15.23 -14.58
CA ASP A 90 0.41 -16.28 -13.60
C ASP A 90 1.38 -15.72 -12.53
N PRO A 91 1.16 -16.00 -11.22
CA PRO A 91 1.98 -15.40 -10.18
C PRO A 91 3.48 -15.70 -10.28
N ALA A 92 3.87 -16.91 -10.74
CA ALA A 92 5.27 -17.26 -10.90
C ALA A 92 5.91 -16.52 -12.09
N ASP A 93 5.17 -16.39 -13.20
CA ASP A 93 5.62 -15.64 -14.37
C ASP A 93 5.78 -14.14 -14.05
N ALA A 94 4.82 -13.57 -13.31
CA ALA A 94 4.87 -12.17 -12.88
C ALA A 94 6.03 -11.91 -11.92
N ALA A 95 6.25 -12.78 -10.93
CA ALA A 95 7.36 -12.66 -9.99
C ALA A 95 8.72 -12.78 -10.69
N LYS A 96 8.85 -13.71 -11.64
CA LYS A 96 10.05 -13.84 -12.47
C LYS A 96 10.32 -12.57 -13.30
N LEU A 97 9.28 -11.99 -13.90
CA LEU A 97 9.41 -10.75 -14.67
C LEU A 97 9.81 -9.58 -13.75
N ALA A 98 9.18 -9.45 -12.60
CA ALA A 98 9.49 -8.42 -11.61
C ALA A 98 10.95 -8.44 -11.16
N GLY A 99 11.55 -9.63 -10.99
CA GLY A 99 12.98 -9.77 -10.67
C GLY A 99 13.94 -9.25 -11.74
N HIS A 100 13.45 -8.89 -12.94
CA HIS A 100 14.24 -8.27 -14.00
C HIS A 100 13.93 -6.78 -14.20
N LEU A 101 12.93 -6.23 -13.52
CA LEU A 101 12.56 -4.82 -13.59
C LEU A 101 13.38 -4.00 -12.58
N LYS A 102 13.63 -2.74 -12.92
CA LYS A 102 14.27 -1.78 -12.00
C LYS A 102 13.37 -1.53 -10.79
N PRO A 103 13.93 -1.50 -9.57
CA PRO A 103 13.18 -1.15 -8.36
C PRO A 103 12.43 0.18 -8.43
N ALA A 104 13.00 1.21 -9.09
CA ALA A 104 12.33 2.48 -9.32
C ALA A 104 11.03 2.32 -10.15
N PHE A 105 11.10 1.55 -11.25
CA PHE A 105 9.92 1.28 -12.07
C PHE A 105 8.88 0.45 -11.33
N LEU A 106 9.31 -0.50 -10.48
CA LEU A 106 8.41 -1.28 -9.63
C LEU A 106 7.71 -0.42 -8.57
N ALA A 107 8.38 0.60 -8.02
CA ALA A 107 7.76 1.57 -7.12
C ALA A 107 6.65 2.35 -7.84
N GLU A 108 6.95 2.95 -9.00
CA GLU A 108 5.95 3.65 -9.82
C GLU A 108 4.78 2.73 -10.20
N LEU A 109 5.08 1.47 -10.55
CA LEU A 109 4.08 0.46 -10.92
C LEU A 109 3.17 0.12 -9.74
N SER A 110 3.72 0.05 -8.52
CA SER A 110 3.00 -0.35 -7.32
C SER A 110 1.86 0.61 -6.96
N VAL A 111 1.96 1.88 -7.31
CA VAL A 111 0.90 2.89 -7.12
C VAL A 111 -0.38 2.53 -7.89
N HIS A 112 -0.26 1.75 -8.96
CA HIS A 112 -1.38 1.32 -9.81
C HIS A 112 -1.83 -0.12 -9.57
N LEU A 113 -1.29 -0.79 -8.54
CA LEU A 113 -1.66 -2.16 -8.19
C LEU A 113 -2.74 -2.19 -7.12
N ASP A 114 -3.64 -3.16 -7.23
CA ASP A 114 -4.52 -3.58 -6.15
C ASP A 114 -3.85 -4.73 -5.36
N PRO A 115 -3.42 -4.52 -4.11
CA PRO A 115 -2.71 -5.53 -3.32
C PRO A 115 -3.49 -6.83 -3.14
N SER A 116 -4.84 -6.76 -3.09
CA SER A 116 -5.70 -7.93 -2.93
C SER A 116 -5.60 -8.90 -4.11
N ARG A 117 -5.21 -8.41 -5.29
CA ARG A 117 -5.08 -9.19 -6.53
C ARG A 117 -3.68 -9.73 -6.76
N VAL A 118 -2.67 -9.11 -6.16
CA VAL A 118 -1.26 -9.43 -6.40
C VAL A 118 -0.55 -10.10 -5.23
N GLY A 119 -1.26 -10.42 -4.14
CA GLY A 119 -0.67 -11.10 -2.98
C GLY A 119 0.07 -12.40 -3.34
N ALA A 120 -0.46 -13.19 -4.28
CA ALA A 120 0.20 -14.41 -4.76
C ALA A 120 1.51 -14.14 -5.54
N ILE A 121 1.63 -12.96 -6.16
CA ILE A 121 2.87 -12.51 -6.83
C ILE A 121 3.87 -12.08 -5.76
N ILE A 122 3.43 -11.24 -4.81
CA ILE A 122 4.27 -10.70 -3.72
C ILE A 122 4.88 -11.82 -2.88
N ALA A 123 4.10 -12.85 -2.56
CA ALA A 123 4.58 -14.02 -1.82
C ALA A 123 5.72 -14.80 -2.52
N LYS A 124 5.98 -14.53 -3.81
CA LYS A 124 7.05 -15.15 -4.60
C LYS A 124 8.23 -14.21 -4.87
N LEU A 125 8.13 -12.94 -4.49
CA LEU A 125 9.20 -11.97 -4.69
C LEU A 125 10.30 -12.13 -3.63
N ASP A 126 11.52 -11.77 -4.03
CA ASP A 126 12.63 -11.67 -3.10
C ASP A 126 12.38 -10.55 -2.08
N ARG A 127 12.69 -10.81 -0.80
CA ARG A 127 12.44 -9.86 0.29
C ARG A 127 13.26 -8.58 0.12
N ALA A 128 14.52 -8.66 -0.35
CA ALA A 128 15.33 -7.46 -0.55
C ALA A 128 14.75 -6.56 -1.64
N LEU A 129 14.17 -7.15 -2.69
CA LEU A 129 13.42 -6.39 -3.70
C LEU A 129 12.20 -5.69 -3.11
N LEU A 130 11.41 -6.38 -2.28
CA LEU A 130 10.25 -5.77 -1.60
C LEU A 130 10.67 -4.60 -0.70
N VAL A 131 11.77 -4.75 0.03
CA VAL A 131 12.30 -3.69 0.91
C VAL A 131 12.81 -2.50 0.10
N ASP A 132 13.55 -2.71 -0.99
CA ASP A 132 14.03 -1.63 -1.87
C ASP A 132 12.86 -0.85 -2.48
N VAL A 133 11.86 -1.55 -3.01
CA VAL A 133 10.64 -0.92 -3.55
C VAL A 133 9.87 -0.16 -2.46
N GLY A 134 9.70 -0.75 -1.28
CA GLY A 134 9.01 -0.09 -0.17
C GLY A 134 9.73 1.17 0.30
N ARG A 135 11.07 1.15 0.41
CA ARG A 135 11.86 2.33 0.80
C ARG A 135 11.76 3.46 -0.23
N ARG A 136 11.65 3.12 -1.52
CA ARG A 136 11.41 4.12 -2.58
C ARG A 136 10.03 4.75 -2.45
N LEU A 137 8.99 3.93 -2.29
CA LEU A 137 7.64 4.42 -2.04
C LEU A 137 7.59 5.34 -0.82
N LEU A 138 8.33 5.03 0.24
CA LEU A 138 8.42 5.86 1.42
C LEU A 138 9.10 7.20 1.12
N ALA A 139 10.28 7.16 0.49
CA ALA A 139 11.04 8.35 0.12
C ALA A 139 10.28 9.28 -0.85
N ASP A 140 9.45 8.71 -1.73
CA ASP A 140 8.62 9.44 -2.69
C ASP A 140 7.27 9.89 -2.10
N GLY A 141 7.00 9.59 -0.82
CA GLY A 141 5.78 10.02 -0.13
C GLY A 141 4.50 9.24 -0.50
N HIS A 142 4.63 8.05 -1.08
CA HIS A 142 3.50 7.18 -1.46
C HIS A 142 2.90 6.43 -0.26
N VAL A 143 2.47 7.19 0.76
CA VAL A 143 1.96 6.69 2.05
C VAL A 143 0.75 5.77 1.86
N LEU A 144 -0.21 6.15 1.02
CA LEU A 144 -1.40 5.34 0.72
C LEU A 144 -1.03 3.99 0.10
N THR A 145 -0.07 3.98 -0.83
CA THR A 145 0.40 2.74 -1.45
C THR A 145 1.06 1.84 -0.42
N LEU A 146 1.96 2.38 0.41
CA LEU A 146 2.59 1.63 1.50
C LEU A 146 1.57 1.01 2.45
N ALA A 147 0.63 1.81 2.93
CA ALA A 147 -0.37 1.36 3.89
C ALA A 147 -1.23 0.20 3.34
N ARG A 148 -1.60 0.25 2.05
CA ARG A 148 -2.34 -0.84 1.40
C ARG A 148 -1.53 -2.12 1.25
N PHE A 149 -0.20 -2.03 1.10
CA PHE A 149 0.68 -3.20 0.96
C PHE A 149 1.12 -3.83 2.28
N THR A 150 1.08 -3.09 3.40
CA THR A 150 1.51 -3.56 4.73
C THR A 150 0.89 -4.92 5.11
N GLY A 151 -0.43 -5.09 4.89
CA GLY A 151 -1.15 -6.33 5.17
C GLY A 151 -0.74 -7.51 4.28
N VAL A 152 -0.16 -7.23 3.11
CA VAL A 152 0.24 -8.27 2.13
C VAL A 152 1.70 -8.67 2.28
N VAL A 153 2.59 -7.72 2.60
CA VAL A 153 4.04 -7.99 2.75
C VAL A 153 4.42 -8.49 4.16
N GLY A 154 3.51 -8.28 5.13
CA GLY A 154 3.67 -8.72 6.51
C GLY A 154 4.55 -7.81 7.37
N PRO A 155 4.55 -8.02 8.71
CA PRO A 155 5.17 -7.11 9.67
C PRO A 155 6.70 -7.06 9.54
N GLU A 156 7.37 -8.19 9.30
CA GLU A 156 8.84 -8.22 9.18
C GLU A 156 9.36 -7.38 8.00
N THR A 157 8.72 -7.48 6.83
CA THR A 157 9.09 -6.70 5.65
C THR A 157 8.77 -5.22 5.89
N SER A 158 7.61 -4.94 6.50
CA SER A 158 7.18 -3.57 6.82
C SER A 158 8.16 -2.88 7.76
N LEU A 159 8.65 -3.58 8.79
CA LEU A 159 9.69 -3.08 9.69
C LEU A 159 10.98 -2.72 8.96
N GLN A 160 11.45 -3.56 8.02
CA GLN A 160 12.65 -3.28 7.25
C GLN A 160 12.47 -2.09 6.27
N VAL A 161 11.26 -1.90 5.75
CA VAL A 161 10.91 -0.74 4.93
C VAL A 161 10.94 0.55 5.75
N MET A 162 10.42 0.51 6.98
CA MET A 162 10.33 1.66 7.90
C MET A 162 11.62 1.90 8.70
N ASP A 163 12.65 1.06 8.54
CA ASP A 163 13.96 1.25 9.16
C ASP A 163 14.58 2.59 8.71
N GLY A 164 14.80 3.50 9.67
CA GLY A 164 15.28 4.86 9.43
C GLY A 164 14.19 5.90 9.13
N ALA A 165 12.91 5.51 9.10
CA ALA A 165 11.77 6.43 9.00
C ALA A 165 11.52 7.12 10.34
N SER A 166 11.09 8.39 10.29
CA SER A 166 10.67 9.12 11.48
C SER A 166 9.35 8.58 12.04
N GLY A 167 9.10 8.80 13.33
CA GLY A 167 7.83 8.43 13.96
C GLY A 167 6.61 9.10 13.30
N ALA A 168 6.77 10.29 12.71
CA ALA A 168 5.71 10.98 11.98
C ALA A 168 5.36 10.27 10.66
N GLU A 169 6.35 9.82 9.89
CA GLU A 169 6.13 9.06 8.65
C GLU A 169 5.46 7.72 8.94
N ILE A 170 5.90 7.01 9.98
CA ILE A 170 5.31 5.74 10.41
C ILE A 170 3.85 5.95 10.85
N LEU A 171 3.57 6.99 11.64
CA LEU A 171 2.21 7.33 12.04
C LEU A 171 1.33 7.65 10.82
N GLN A 172 1.86 8.36 9.83
CA GLN A 172 1.13 8.68 8.60
C GLN A 172 0.74 7.41 7.84
N VAL A 173 1.64 6.43 7.70
CA VAL A 173 1.33 5.13 7.09
C VAL A 173 0.28 4.38 7.92
N ALA A 174 0.43 4.37 9.25
CA ALA A 174 -0.49 3.68 10.16
C ALA A 174 -1.94 4.19 10.04
N LEU A 175 -2.13 5.51 9.85
CA LEU A 175 -3.45 6.13 9.70
C LEU A 175 -4.20 5.66 8.45
N PHE A 176 -3.50 5.22 7.41
CA PHE A 176 -4.10 4.77 6.15
C PHE A 176 -4.19 3.25 6.01
N LEU A 177 -3.84 2.47 7.04
CA LEU A 177 -3.94 1.01 6.97
C LEU A 177 -5.39 0.57 6.72
N ASP A 178 -5.51 -0.53 5.97
CA ASP A 178 -6.80 -1.21 5.76
C ASP A 178 -7.03 -2.30 6.81
N ASP A 179 -5.95 -2.91 7.31
CA ASP A 179 -5.97 -3.91 8.37
C ASP A 179 -5.10 -3.43 9.54
N THR A 180 -5.73 -3.06 10.65
CA THR A 180 -5.03 -2.58 11.85
C THR A 180 -4.43 -3.71 12.69
N THR A 181 -4.78 -4.98 12.43
CA THR A 181 -4.24 -6.12 13.18
C THR A 181 -2.73 -6.31 13.00
N VAL A 182 -2.16 -5.71 11.95
CA VAL A 182 -0.71 -5.71 11.69
C VAL A 182 0.06 -4.70 12.54
N LEU A 183 -0.63 -3.78 13.22
CA LEU A 183 0.01 -2.70 13.97
C LEU A 183 0.75 -3.21 15.21
N ASP A 184 0.13 -4.08 16.01
CA ASP A 184 0.76 -4.56 17.24
C ASP A 184 2.09 -5.29 16.97
N PRO A 185 2.18 -6.23 16.00
CA PRO A 185 3.45 -6.86 15.62
C PRO A 185 4.50 -5.88 15.10
N ILE A 186 4.09 -4.85 14.34
CA ILE A 186 5.01 -3.81 13.84
C ILE A 186 5.51 -2.97 15.02
N LEU A 187 4.62 -2.43 15.85
CA LEU A 187 4.99 -1.62 17.01
C LEU A 187 5.95 -2.40 17.91
N ALA A 188 5.68 -3.66 18.21
CA ALA A 188 6.54 -4.52 19.01
C ALA A 188 7.98 -4.66 18.45
N GLY A 189 8.14 -4.61 17.13
CA GLY A 189 9.44 -4.70 16.47
C GLY A 189 10.20 -3.39 16.29
N LEU A 190 9.58 -2.23 16.58
CA LEU A 190 10.24 -0.93 16.46
C LEU A 190 11.17 -0.65 17.65
N PRO A 191 12.30 0.07 17.45
CA PRO A 191 13.12 0.60 18.54
C PRO A 191 12.35 1.58 19.43
N ASP A 192 12.71 1.65 20.72
CA ASP A 192 12.06 2.58 21.67
C ASP A 192 12.20 4.05 21.27
N GLU A 193 13.33 4.42 20.64
CA GLU A 193 13.54 5.78 20.10
C GLU A 193 12.47 6.13 19.06
N THR A 194 12.23 5.25 18.09
CA THR A 194 11.18 5.42 17.08
C THR A 194 9.79 5.45 17.70
N VAL A 195 9.52 4.60 18.71
CA VAL A 195 8.22 4.61 19.41
C VAL A 195 8.02 5.92 20.20
N SER A 196 9.08 6.51 20.76
CA SER A 196 9.02 7.82 21.41
C SER A 196 8.73 8.95 20.40
N GLU A 197 9.29 8.89 19.20
CA GLU A 197 8.94 9.82 18.11
C GLU A 197 7.48 9.67 17.69
N ILE A 198 6.97 8.44 17.58
CA ILE A 198 5.54 8.17 17.31
C ILE A 198 4.69 8.77 18.44
N ALA A 199 5.05 8.52 19.69
CA ALA A 199 4.34 9.06 20.85
C ALA A 199 4.26 10.59 20.81
N THR A 200 5.38 11.25 20.50
CA THR A 200 5.45 12.70 20.29
C THR A 200 4.52 13.13 19.14
N ALA A 201 4.54 12.44 18.00
CA ALA A 201 3.68 12.74 16.86
C ALA A 201 2.18 12.52 17.16
N THR A 202 1.84 11.57 18.04
CA THR A 202 0.45 11.37 18.48
C THR A 202 -0.05 12.45 19.44
N SER A 203 0.86 13.15 20.13
CA SER A 203 0.51 14.17 21.13
C SER A 203 -0.11 15.44 20.52
N THR A 204 0.10 15.69 19.22
CA THR A 204 -0.51 16.82 18.48
C THR A 204 -1.94 16.52 18.02
N GLN A 205 -2.76 15.99 18.93
CA GLN A 205 -3.95 15.18 18.70
C GLN A 205 -4.97 15.66 17.64
N GLY A 206 -5.56 14.66 16.95
CA GLY A 206 -6.79 14.74 16.16
C GLY A 206 -7.55 13.41 16.21
N GLU A 207 -8.86 13.42 15.94
CA GLU A 207 -9.78 12.27 16.19
C GLU A 207 -9.32 10.94 15.53
N ALA A 208 -8.56 11.00 14.44
CA ALA A 208 -8.14 9.82 13.67
C ALA A 208 -7.02 9.07 14.37
N VAL A 209 -6.13 9.80 15.05
CA VAL A 209 -5.07 9.22 15.87
C VAL A 209 -5.68 8.54 17.09
N GLU A 210 -6.68 9.16 17.73
CA GLU A 210 -7.38 8.53 18.86
C GLU A 210 -8.09 7.23 18.45
N ALA A 211 -8.78 7.26 17.30
CA ALA A 211 -9.43 6.08 16.75
C ALA A 211 -8.43 4.96 16.44
N LEU A 212 -7.27 5.30 15.86
CA LEU A 212 -6.19 4.35 15.59
C LEU A 212 -5.63 3.74 16.88
N LEU A 213 -5.32 4.57 17.88
CA LEU A 213 -4.81 4.11 19.18
C LEU A 213 -5.81 3.17 19.86
N ALA A 214 -7.11 3.43 19.75
CA ALA A 214 -8.15 2.56 20.30
C ALA A 214 -8.21 1.16 19.65
N THR A 215 -7.61 0.97 18.47
CA THR A 215 -7.51 -0.35 17.83
C THR A 215 -6.35 -1.21 18.36
N LEU A 216 -5.39 -0.60 19.05
CA LEU A 216 -4.19 -1.27 19.53
C LEU A 216 -4.43 -2.09 20.80
N ALA A 217 -3.65 -3.15 20.98
CA ALA A 217 -3.60 -3.89 22.23
C ALA A 217 -3.17 -3.01 23.42
N GLU A 218 -3.56 -3.41 24.63
CA GLU A 218 -3.25 -2.66 25.86
C GLU A 218 -1.74 -2.47 26.04
N ASP A 219 -0.94 -3.50 25.78
CA ASP A 219 0.52 -3.45 25.90
C ASP A 219 1.15 -2.43 24.95
N SER A 220 0.69 -2.38 23.69
CA SER A 220 1.15 -1.41 22.69
C SER A 220 0.78 0.02 23.08
N ARG A 221 -0.46 0.23 23.57
CA ARG A 221 -0.89 1.54 24.09
C ARG A 221 -0.07 1.98 25.30
N ALA A 222 0.18 1.06 26.23
CA ALA A 222 0.98 1.33 27.42
C ALA A 222 2.43 1.70 27.05
N ARG A 223 3.03 1.02 26.07
CA ARG A 223 4.38 1.32 25.59
C ARG A 223 4.48 2.71 24.94
N ILE A 224 3.51 3.07 24.09
CA ILE A 224 3.46 4.42 23.50
C ILE A 224 3.34 5.47 24.62
N ALA A 225 2.45 5.24 25.59
CA ALA A 225 2.23 6.17 26.70
C ALA A 225 3.45 6.31 27.63
N SER A 226 4.25 5.26 27.83
CA SER A 226 5.45 5.32 28.67
C SER A 226 6.64 6.02 28.00
N LEU A 227 6.57 6.25 26.68
CA LEU A 227 7.61 6.87 25.86
C LEU A 227 7.20 8.24 25.28
N ALA A 228 6.00 8.72 25.63
CA ALA A 228 5.48 10.06 25.33
C ALA A 228 6.06 11.12 26.27
#